data_AF-A0A523TBU7-F1
#
_entry.id   AF-A0A523TBU7-F1
#
_cell.length_a   1.000
_cell.length_b   1.000
_cell.length_c   1.000
_cell.angle_alpha   90.00
_cell.angle_beta   90.00
_cell.angle_gamma   90.00
#
_symmetry.space_group_name_H-M   'P 1'
#
loop_
_entity.id
_entity.type
_entity.pdbx_description
1 polymer ?
#
loop_
_entity_poly.entity_id
_entity_poly.type
_entity_poly.pdbx_seq_one_letter_code
_entity_poly.pdbx_strand_id
1 'polypeptide(L)'
;MKRKIWRNKKGQIQGVDFALAMIIFMIMFAEVIVLSLNFLEPKYQNLESRAFESSANQVSEVFFTSTGYPNDWEYKYSTEFNSFGLREIGTTSLDANKISRINPRALYSLSYENLKQNLSKENKFGFQLNLESLFDVSSTLTLSQPIGSINITTSLGDCIVWSFVVAPNSSVVFTQKSQTDTSGNLDLSFPTGVAVLPDGDYTLVVFAQSQIGIYAVDYEEVVIGTESNFGLQLIVQENISNNGLANIQTSFVGSLTSLSAIVLYPYTEGNEQYGNESSIISSPSTTETFDLRIPTNGTCVSIVTADSLLGFQRSVFVYPSQLSEKFGTIYGADLLPENKQVVKIEKIVLVRECLFKAVLYVWPQYLS
;
A
#
# COMPACT_ATOMS: atom_id res chain seq x y z
N MET A 1 98.60 30.54 -17.10
CA MET A 1 98.39 29.08 -17.20
C MET A 1 96.88 28.80 -17.08
N LYS A 2 96.18 28.52 -18.20
CA LYS A 2 94.71 28.34 -18.22
C LYS A 2 94.36 26.84 -18.10
N ARG A 3 93.74 26.41 -16.99
CA ARG A 3 93.21 25.05 -16.81
C ARG A 3 91.94 24.87 -17.67
N LYS A 4 92.00 23.99 -18.67
CA LYS A 4 90.82 23.53 -19.43
C LYS A 4 90.09 22.46 -18.61
N ILE A 5 88.87 22.78 -18.18
CA ILE A 5 87.93 21.83 -17.59
C ILE A 5 87.32 21.00 -18.73
N TRP A 6 87.66 19.71 -18.78
CA TRP A 6 87.02 18.75 -19.68
C TRP A 6 85.61 18.44 -19.19
N ARG A 7 84.59 18.92 -19.90
CA ARG A 7 83.19 18.56 -19.67
C ARG A 7 82.95 17.13 -20.14
N ASN A 8 82.57 16.26 -19.20
CA ASN A 8 82.28 14.85 -19.40
C ASN A 8 80.95 14.67 -20.18
N LYS A 9 81.01 14.57 -21.52
CA LYS A 9 79.84 14.32 -22.38
C LYS A 9 79.17 12.95 -22.17
N LYS A 10 79.84 11.99 -21.51
CA LYS A 10 79.31 10.63 -21.28
C LYS A 10 78.21 10.53 -20.22
N GLY A 11 78.23 11.37 -19.18
CA GLY A 11 77.21 11.34 -18.12
C GLY A 11 75.87 11.96 -18.54
N GLN A 12 75.87 12.85 -19.53
CA GLN A 12 74.67 13.55 -19.99
C GLN A 12 73.81 12.69 -20.93
N ILE A 13 74.43 11.77 -21.69
CA ILE A 13 73.72 10.81 -22.55
C ILE A 13 73.01 9.74 -21.70
N GLN A 14 73.69 9.21 -20.67
CA GLN A 14 73.09 8.25 -19.73
C GLN A 14 71.93 8.82 -18.90
N GLY A 15 71.97 10.11 -18.53
CA GLY A 15 70.89 10.75 -17.78
C GLY A 15 69.62 11.00 -18.62
N VAL A 16 69.80 11.32 -19.91
CA VAL A 16 68.67 11.53 -20.85
C VAL A 16 68.00 10.20 -21.19
N ASP A 17 68.78 9.14 -21.44
CA ASP A 17 68.24 7.81 -21.71
C ASP A 17 67.50 7.23 -20.49
N PHE A 18 68.01 7.48 -19.28
CA PHE A 18 67.31 7.09 -18.04
C PHE A 18 65.99 7.85 -17.84
N ALA A 19 65.99 9.17 -18.07
CA ALA A 19 64.77 9.98 -17.98
C ALA A 19 63.73 9.57 -19.04
N LEU A 20 64.16 9.30 -20.27
CA LEU A 20 63.29 8.81 -21.34
C LEU A 20 62.69 7.44 -20.99
N ALA A 21 63.51 6.51 -20.49
CA ALA A 21 63.05 5.19 -20.05
C ALA A 21 62.05 5.30 -18.87
N MET A 22 62.28 6.21 -17.93
CA MET A 22 61.35 6.50 -16.83
C MET A 22 60.01 7.05 -17.31
N ILE A 23 60.01 7.97 -18.28
CA ILE A 23 58.78 8.53 -18.86
C ILE A 23 58.01 7.44 -19.62
N ILE A 24 58.69 6.65 -20.44
CA ILE A 24 58.10 5.52 -21.17
C ILE A 24 57.51 4.50 -20.19
N PHE A 25 58.23 4.19 -19.11
CA PHE A 25 57.75 3.32 -18.04
C PHE A 25 56.51 3.89 -17.34
N MET A 26 56.51 5.19 -17.00
CA MET A 26 55.35 5.85 -16.39
C MET A 26 54.11 5.80 -17.29
N ILE A 27 54.28 6.03 -18.60
CA ILE A 27 53.19 5.97 -19.57
C ILE A 27 52.65 4.54 -19.67
N MET A 28 53.52 3.53 -19.88
CA MET A 28 53.09 2.13 -19.92
C MET A 28 52.43 1.69 -18.61
N PHE A 29 52.95 2.11 -17.46
CA PHE A 29 52.38 1.76 -16.16
C PHE A 29 51.00 2.41 -15.97
N ALA A 30 50.82 3.66 -16.38
CA ALA A 30 49.53 4.33 -16.37
C ALA A 30 48.52 3.64 -17.29
N GLU A 31 48.92 3.23 -18.49
CA GLU A 31 48.06 2.46 -19.41
C GLU A 31 47.63 1.11 -18.80
N VAL A 32 48.56 0.40 -18.14
CA VAL A 32 48.23 -0.85 -17.44
C VAL A 32 47.25 -0.62 -16.30
N ILE A 33 47.37 0.47 -15.54
CA ILE A 33 46.42 0.82 -14.48
C ILE A 33 45.03 1.10 -15.08
N VAL A 34 44.95 1.92 -16.13
CA VAL A 34 43.68 2.26 -16.79
C VAL A 34 43.01 1.01 -17.35
N LEU A 35 43.76 0.14 -18.04
CA LEU A 35 43.25 -1.13 -18.54
C LEU A 35 42.77 -2.03 -17.40
N SER A 36 43.55 -2.14 -16.32
CA SER A 36 43.18 -2.95 -15.16
C SER A 36 41.90 -2.45 -14.50
N LEU A 37 41.73 -1.14 -14.35
CA LEU A 37 40.51 -0.53 -13.83
C LEU A 37 39.31 -0.81 -14.75
N ASN A 38 39.46 -0.62 -16.06
CA ASN A 38 38.41 -0.92 -17.05
C ASN A 38 38.01 -2.40 -17.09
N PHE A 39 38.93 -3.33 -16.78
CA PHE A 39 38.63 -4.76 -16.70
C PHE A 39 38.01 -5.18 -15.36
N LEU A 40 38.33 -4.48 -14.28
CA LEU A 40 37.87 -4.78 -12.93
C LEU A 40 36.50 -4.16 -12.63
N GLU A 41 36.26 -2.92 -13.05
CA GLU A 41 35.03 -2.17 -12.81
C GLU A 41 33.75 -2.94 -13.20
N PRO A 42 33.62 -3.51 -14.42
CA PRO A 42 32.42 -4.28 -14.77
C PRO A 42 32.27 -5.56 -13.95
N LYS A 43 33.35 -6.15 -13.43
CA LYS A 43 33.25 -7.32 -12.54
C LYS A 43 32.76 -6.94 -11.15
N TYR A 44 33.21 -5.80 -10.62
CA TYR A 44 32.75 -5.29 -9.32
C TYR A 44 31.26 -4.91 -9.37
N GLN A 45 30.83 -4.19 -10.41
CA GLN A 45 29.42 -3.82 -10.60
C GLN A 45 28.51 -5.06 -10.69
N ASN A 46 28.96 -6.13 -11.37
CA ASN A 46 28.21 -7.39 -11.47
C ASN A 46 28.14 -8.18 -10.15
N LEU A 47 29.14 -8.06 -9.27
CA LEU A 47 29.12 -8.71 -7.96
C LEU A 47 28.19 -7.97 -6.99
N GLU A 48 28.26 -6.65 -7.00
CA GLU A 48 27.41 -5.79 -6.15
C GLU A 48 25.93 -5.94 -6.53
N SER A 49 25.62 -5.97 -7.83
CA SER A 49 24.24 -6.16 -8.32
C SER A 49 23.66 -7.54 -7.94
N ARG A 50 24.43 -8.62 -8.07
CA ARG A 50 24.01 -9.98 -7.66
C ARG A 50 23.85 -10.11 -6.16
N ALA A 51 24.75 -9.52 -5.38
CA ALA A 51 24.64 -9.51 -3.93
C ALA A 51 23.36 -8.78 -3.50
N PHE A 52 23.06 -7.63 -4.12
CA PHE A 52 21.84 -6.89 -3.86
C PHE A 52 20.57 -7.66 -4.26
N GLU A 53 20.55 -8.30 -5.43
CA GLU A 53 19.43 -9.14 -5.85
C GLU A 53 19.17 -10.31 -4.89
N SER A 54 20.24 -10.94 -4.39
CA SER A 54 20.12 -11.98 -3.36
C SER A 54 19.53 -11.43 -2.05
N SER A 55 19.91 -10.22 -1.63
CA SER A 55 19.32 -9.57 -0.46
C SER A 55 17.85 -9.19 -0.69
N ALA A 56 17.49 -8.68 -1.87
CA ALA A 56 16.11 -8.37 -2.23
C ALA A 56 15.22 -9.63 -2.21
N ASN A 57 15.75 -10.77 -2.67
CA ASN A 57 15.05 -12.05 -2.59
C ASN A 57 14.81 -12.50 -1.14
N GLN A 58 15.80 -12.35 -0.26
CA GLN A 58 15.64 -12.63 1.18
C GLN A 58 14.57 -11.74 1.82
N VAL A 59 14.53 -10.45 1.47
CA VAL A 59 13.47 -9.54 1.95
C VAL A 59 12.11 -10.01 1.45
N SER A 60 11.97 -10.35 0.18
CA SER A 60 10.72 -10.93 -0.37
C SER A 60 10.30 -12.21 0.36
N GLU A 61 11.23 -13.07 0.73
CA GLU A 61 10.92 -14.25 1.55
C GLU A 61 10.33 -13.86 2.90
N VAL A 62 10.88 -12.85 3.58
CA VAL A 62 10.32 -12.37 4.85
C VAL A 62 8.90 -11.84 4.67
N PHE A 63 8.61 -11.10 3.61
CA PHE A 63 7.25 -10.60 3.34
C PHE A 63 6.25 -11.74 3.10
N PHE A 64 6.58 -12.67 2.20
CA PHE A 64 5.58 -13.59 1.64
C PHE A 64 5.63 -15.01 2.22
N THR A 65 6.67 -15.37 2.97
CA THR A 65 6.85 -16.74 3.48
C THR A 65 6.88 -16.84 5.01
N SER A 66 7.26 -15.77 5.70
CA SER A 66 7.29 -15.69 7.17
C SER A 66 5.92 -15.30 7.73
N THR A 67 5.56 -15.88 8.87
CA THR A 67 4.39 -15.48 9.67
C THR A 67 4.70 -14.34 10.64
N GLY A 68 5.97 -14.00 10.84
CA GLY A 68 6.42 -13.07 11.88
C GLY A 68 6.35 -13.65 13.30
N TYR A 69 6.88 -12.93 14.27
CA TYR A 69 6.87 -13.28 15.70
C TYR A 69 6.79 -12.02 16.58
N PRO A 70 5.98 -12.02 17.66
CA PRO A 70 5.15 -13.12 18.15
C PRO A 70 4.01 -13.50 17.20
N ASN A 71 3.54 -14.75 17.30
CA ASN A 71 2.37 -15.22 16.56
C ASN A 71 1.14 -14.48 17.09
N ASP A 72 0.54 -13.56 16.32
CA ASP A 72 -0.53 -12.59 16.71
C ASP A 72 -0.12 -11.11 16.78
N TRP A 73 1.07 -10.73 16.31
CA TRP A 73 1.57 -9.36 16.45
C TRP A 73 0.63 -8.30 15.83
N GLU A 74 -0.22 -8.69 14.88
CA GLU A 74 -1.26 -7.83 14.29
C GLU A 74 -2.29 -7.33 15.32
N TYR A 75 -2.53 -8.07 16.39
CA TYR A 75 -3.43 -7.68 17.48
C TYR A 75 -2.70 -7.02 18.65
N LYS A 76 -1.36 -6.99 18.61
CA LYS A 76 -0.52 -6.33 19.61
C LYS A 76 -0.23 -4.91 19.15
N TYR A 77 -0.90 -3.94 19.76
CA TYR A 77 -0.75 -2.53 19.38
C TYR A 77 0.59 -1.90 19.82
N SER A 78 1.44 -2.64 20.54
CA SER A 78 2.85 -2.27 20.73
C SER A 78 3.62 -2.34 19.42
N THR A 79 4.55 -1.41 19.18
CA THR A 79 5.44 -1.44 18.02
C THR A 79 6.56 -2.49 18.12
N GLU A 80 6.65 -3.18 19.25
CA GLU A 80 7.66 -4.20 19.53
C GLU A 80 7.19 -5.58 19.05
N PHE A 81 7.63 -5.98 17.86
CA PHE A 81 7.59 -7.37 17.41
C PHE A 81 9.01 -7.76 16.97
N ASN A 82 9.39 -9.03 17.14
CA ASN A 82 10.78 -9.45 16.94
C ASN A 82 11.11 -9.80 15.49
N SER A 83 10.11 -10.22 14.72
CA SER A 83 10.27 -10.52 13.30
C SER A 83 9.00 -10.21 12.52
N PHE A 84 9.19 -9.61 11.35
CA PHE A 84 8.11 -9.30 10.42
C PHE A 84 7.72 -10.53 9.59
N GLY A 85 6.48 -10.56 9.12
CA GLY A 85 6.01 -11.48 8.09
C GLY A 85 4.51 -11.35 7.89
N LEU A 86 4.04 -11.45 6.63
CA LEU A 86 2.63 -11.26 6.29
C LEU A 86 1.87 -12.56 6.11
N ARG A 87 2.53 -13.71 6.18
CA ARG A 87 1.87 -14.99 5.95
C ARG A 87 0.97 -15.35 7.12
N GLU A 88 -0.17 -15.95 6.81
CA GLU A 88 -1.04 -16.58 7.78
C GLU A 88 -0.45 -17.92 8.25
N ILE A 89 -0.68 -18.27 9.52
CA ILE A 89 -0.12 -19.50 10.11
C ILE A 89 -0.76 -20.73 9.47
N GLY A 90 0.06 -21.63 8.93
CA GLY A 90 -0.40 -22.92 8.39
C GLY A 90 -1.02 -22.86 6.98
N THR A 91 -1.16 -21.66 6.37
CA THR A 91 -1.68 -21.49 5.01
C THR A 91 -0.60 -20.94 4.07
N THR A 92 -0.87 -20.78 2.78
CA THR A 92 0.01 -20.05 1.84
C THR A 92 -0.50 -18.62 1.57
N SER A 93 -1.62 -18.25 2.18
CA SER A 93 -2.25 -16.95 2.06
C SER A 93 -1.53 -15.91 2.91
N LEU A 94 -1.67 -14.65 2.54
CA LEU A 94 -1.31 -13.55 3.44
C LEU A 94 -2.46 -13.26 4.39
N ASP A 95 -2.10 -12.81 5.58
CA ASP A 95 -2.99 -12.48 6.67
C ASP A 95 -3.55 -11.07 6.49
N ALA A 96 -4.87 -10.96 6.39
CA ALA A 96 -5.56 -9.68 6.20
C ALA A 96 -5.40 -8.73 7.39
N ASN A 97 -5.30 -9.27 8.61
CA ASN A 97 -5.12 -8.46 9.82
C ASN A 97 -3.70 -7.87 9.87
N LYS A 98 -2.69 -8.63 9.44
CA LYS A 98 -1.32 -8.10 9.27
C LYS A 98 -1.26 -7.03 8.18
N ILE A 99 -1.98 -7.23 7.08
CA ILE A 99 -2.08 -6.24 5.99
C ILE A 99 -2.81 -4.96 6.46
N SER A 100 -3.83 -5.08 7.32
CA SER A 100 -4.52 -3.91 7.89
C SER A 100 -3.58 -3.03 8.72
N ARG A 101 -2.62 -3.64 9.44
CA ARG A 101 -1.65 -2.96 10.32
C ARG A 101 -0.52 -2.26 9.59
N ILE A 102 -0.19 -2.70 8.37
CA ILE A 102 0.83 -2.06 7.53
C ILE A 102 0.23 -0.92 6.69
N ASN A 103 -1.10 -0.82 6.55
CA ASN A 103 -1.72 0.35 5.92
C ASN A 103 -1.42 1.60 6.75
N PRO A 104 -0.74 2.64 6.20
CA PRO A 104 -0.33 3.81 6.97
C PRO A 104 -1.51 4.65 7.46
N ARG A 105 -2.68 4.54 6.82
CA ARG A 105 -3.91 5.25 7.22
C ARG A 105 -4.69 4.55 8.32
N ALA A 106 -4.30 3.32 8.68
CA ALA A 106 -4.97 2.56 9.72
C ALA A 106 -4.68 3.11 11.12
N LEU A 107 -5.65 3.00 12.02
CA LEU A 107 -5.43 3.16 13.46
C LEU A 107 -4.37 2.14 13.92
N TYR A 108 -3.38 2.62 14.68
CA TYR A 108 -2.22 1.84 15.10
C TYR A 108 -1.35 1.29 13.95
N SER A 109 -1.29 1.98 12.81
CA SER A 109 -0.39 1.61 11.71
C SER A 109 1.08 1.49 12.15
N LEU A 110 1.81 0.56 11.54
CA LEU A 110 3.24 0.40 11.77
C LEU A 110 4.03 1.44 10.98
N SER A 111 4.91 2.18 11.66
CA SER A 111 5.81 3.14 11.00
C SER A 111 6.89 2.45 10.17
N TYR A 112 7.46 3.21 9.23
CA TYR A 112 8.46 2.69 8.28
C TYR A 112 9.66 2.16 8.98
N GLU A 113 10.17 3.01 9.87
CA GLU A 113 11.44 2.82 10.53
C GLU A 113 11.32 1.61 11.44
N ASN A 114 10.15 1.41 12.06
CA ASN A 114 9.86 0.22 12.83
C ASN A 114 9.84 -1.03 11.93
N LEU A 115 9.15 -1.02 10.78
CA LEU A 115 9.14 -2.15 9.85
C LEU A 115 10.54 -2.46 9.32
N LYS A 116 11.27 -1.43 8.91
CA LYS A 116 12.61 -1.52 8.31
C LYS A 116 13.63 -2.07 9.29
N GLN A 117 13.63 -1.59 10.54
CA GLN A 117 14.50 -2.10 11.60
C GLN A 117 14.22 -3.58 11.89
N ASN A 118 12.95 -4.01 11.82
CA ASN A 118 12.56 -5.39 12.04
C ASN A 118 12.82 -6.32 10.84
N LEU A 119 12.84 -5.77 9.63
CA LEU A 119 13.19 -6.50 8.40
C LEU A 119 14.69 -6.69 8.24
N SER A 120 15.49 -5.68 8.63
CA SER A 120 16.95 -5.79 8.59
C SER A 120 17.61 -4.98 9.68
N LYS A 121 18.49 -5.65 10.44
CA LYS A 121 19.33 -5.00 11.46
C LYS A 121 20.31 -3.99 10.86
N GLU A 122 20.56 -4.04 9.56
CA GLU A 122 21.59 -3.26 8.90
C GLU A 122 21.07 -1.97 8.21
N ASN A 123 19.76 -1.76 8.08
CA ASN A 123 19.14 -0.55 7.48
C ASN A 123 19.62 -0.19 6.05
N LYS A 124 20.22 -1.13 5.32
CA LYS A 124 20.91 -0.90 4.03
C LYS A 124 20.00 -0.84 2.79
N PHE A 125 18.69 -1.00 2.95
CA PHE A 125 17.75 -0.94 1.83
C PHE A 125 16.50 -0.13 2.19
N GLY A 126 15.85 0.39 1.16
CA GLY A 126 14.46 0.81 1.24
C GLY A 126 13.55 -0.15 0.49
N PHE A 127 12.27 -0.13 0.83
CA PHE A 127 11.28 -0.98 0.19
C PHE A 127 9.91 -0.29 0.08
N GLN A 128 9.12 -0.73 -0.90
CA GLN A 128 7.72 -0.37 -1.07
C GLN A 128 6.93 -1.62 -1.48
N LEU A 129 5.82 -1.89 -0.80
CA LEU A 129 4.89 -2.96 -1.15
C LEU A 129 3.57 -2.36 -1.62
N ASN A 130 3.18 -2.72 -2.84
CA ASN A 130 1.83 -2.51 -3.36
C ASN A 130 1.07 -3.83 -3.36
N LEU A 131 -0.23 -3.75 -3.11
CA LEU A 131 -1.17 -4.86 -3.17
C LEU A 131 -2.37 -4.38 -3.98
N GLU A 132 -2.35 -4.71 -5.27
CA GLU A 132 -3.30 -4.25 -6.27
C GLU A 132 -4.25 -5.39 -6.65
N SER A 133 -5.50 -5.09 -6.97
CA SER A 133 -6.38 -6.09 -7.58
C SER A 133 -5.86 -6.48 -8.97
N LEU A 134 -6.24 -7.66 -9.46
CA LEU A 134 -5.85 -8.12 -10.80
C LEU A 134 -6.63 -7.43 -11.93
N PHE A 135 -7.69 -6.70 -11.59
CA PHE A 135 -8.40 -5.82 -12.49
C PHE A 135 -8.91 -4.59 -11.72
N ASP A 136 -9.24 -3.54 -12.45
CA ASP A 136 -9.56 -2.24 -11.86
C ASP A 136 -11.05 -1.97 -11.99
N VAL A 137 -11.58 -1.28 -10.99
CA VAL A 137 -12.92 -0.68 -11.01
C VAL A 137 -12.76 0.78 -10.60
N SER A 138 -13.42 1.66 -11.33
CA SER A 138 -13.49 3.09 -11.05
C SER A 138 -14.96 3.50 -11.08
N SER A 139 -15.33 4.34 -10.13
CA SER A 139 -16.70 4.78 -9.96
C SER A 139 -16.76 6.28 -9.72
N THR A 140 -17.84 6.90 -10.19
CA THR A 140 -18.13 8.31 -9.94
C THR A 140 -19.55 8.42 -9.42
N LEU A 141 -19.73 9.22 -8.36
CA LEU A 141 -21.03 9.57 -7.83
C LEU A 141 -21.30 11.04 -8.13
N THR A 142 -22.44 11.33 -8.75
CA THR A 142 -22.95 12.70 -8.89
C THR A 142 -24.31 12.79 -8.23
N LEU A 143 -24.42 13.66 -7.24
CA LEU A 143 -25.68 13.93 -6.56
C LEU A 143 -26.32 15.19 -7.12
N SER A 144 -27.39 15.01 -7.89
CA SER A 144 -28.24 16.10 -8.35
C SER A 144 -29.66 15.89 -7.83
N GLN A 145 -30.45 16.95 -7.68
CA GLN A 145 -31.85 16.79 -7.29
C GLN A 145 -32.74 16.76 -8.54
N PRO A 146 -33.69 15.81 -8.64
CA PRO A 146 -34.06 14.76 -7.68
C PRO A 146 -33.38 13.40 -7.92
N ILE A 147 -32.32 13.36 -8.74
CA ILE A 147 -31.71 12.11 -9.25
C ILE A 147 -30.20 12.11 -8.98
N GLY A 148 -29.73 11.09 -8.25
CA GLY A 148 -28.32 10.73 -8.21
C GLY A 148 -27.95 9.88 -9.43
N SER A 149 -26.76 10.10 -9.99
CA SER A 149 -26.20 9.28 -11.06
C SER A 149 -24.88 8.67 -10.62
N ILE A 150 -24.67 7.42 -11.03
CA ILE A 150 -23.47 6.64 -10.76
C ILE A 150 -22.96 6.13 -12.10
N ASN A 151 -21.70 6.42 -12.42
CA ASN A 151 -21.03 5.81 -13.58
C ASN A 151 -19.91 4.91 -13.06
N ILE A 152 -19.87 3.68 -13.55
CA ILE A 152 -18.91 2.66 -13.16
C ILE A 152 -18.20 2.15 -14.41
N THR A 153 -16.87 2.06 -14.32
CA THR A 153 -16.01 1.51 -15.36
C THR A 153 -15.12 0.43 -14.77
N THR A 154 -15.13 -0.75 -15.37
CA THR A 154 -14.24 -1.87 -15.06
C THR A 154 -13.24 -2.08 -16.19
N SER A 155 -12.02 -2.52 -15.88
CA SER A 155 -11.01 -2.81 -16.93
C SER A 155 -11.30 -4.09 -17.73
N LEU A 156 -12.31 -4.86 -17.32
CA LEU A 156 -12.86 -6.04 -18.00
C LEU A 156 -14.35 -5.83 -18.29
N GLY A 157 -14.88 -6.44 -19.36
CA GLY A 157 -16.31 -6.44 -19.67
C GLY A 157 -17.10 -7.51 -18.90
N ASP A 158 -18.42 -7.38 -18.89
CA ASP A 158 -19.36 -8.36 -18.34
C ASP A 158 -19.09 -8.72 -16.86
N CYS A 159 -18.65 -7.74 -16.07
CA CYS A 159 -18.41 -7.88 -14.64
C CYS A 159 -19.74 -7.77 -13.87
N ILE A 160 -19.93 -8.61 -12.85
CA ILE A 160 -21.02 -8.44 -11.89
C ILE A 160 -20.63 -7.31 -10.93
N VAL A 161 -21.52 -6.35 -10.72
CA VAL A 161 -21.26 -5.17 -9.89
C VAL A 161 -22.32 -5.04 -8.82
N TRP A 162 -21.90 -4.74 -7.60
CA TRP A 162 -22.75 -4.32 -6.50
C TRP A 162 -22.41 -2.88 -6.13
N SER A 163 -23.41 -2.02 -6.17
CA SER A 163 -23.28 -0.59 -5.85
C SER A 163 -24.08 -0.26 -4.61
N PHE A 164 -23.48 0.47 -3.68
CA PHE A 164 -24.10 0.93 -2.45
C PHE A 164 -23.88 2.44 -2.32
N VAL A 165 -24.93 3.20 -1.97
CA VAL A 165 -24.76 4.61 -1.56
C VAL A 165 -25.15 4.73 -0.10
N VAL A 166 -24.20 5.19 0.71
CA VAL A 166 -24.36 5.45 2.14
C VAL A 166 -24.57 6.94 2.35
N ALA A 167 -25.68 7.30 2.98
CA ALA A 167 -26.00 8.67 3.33
C ALA A 167 -25.25 9.15 4.60
N PRO A 168 -25.29 10.45 4.92
CA PRO A 168 -24.63 11.01 6.10
C PRO A 168 -24.94 10.30 7.42
N ASN A 169 -26.19 9.88 7.61
CA ASN A 169 -26.64 9.18 8.80
C ASN A 169 -26.23 7.68 8.85
N SER A 170 -25.24 7.27 8.05
CA SER A 170 -24.76 5.89 7.89
C SER A 170 -25.84 4.88 7.50
N SER A 171 -26.92 5.32 6.85
CA SER A 171 -27.92 4.44 6.24
C SER A 171 -27.64 4.21 4.75
N VAL A 172 -27.89 2.99 4.27
CA VAL A 172 -27.81 2.66 2.84
C VAL A 172 -29.08 3.20 2.16
N VAL A 173 -28.93 4.20 1.30
CA VAL A 173 -30.04 4.84 0.56
C VAL A 173 -30.21 4.28 -0.85
N PHE A 174 -29.21 3.59 -1.36
CA PHE A 174 -29.28 2.88 -2.64
C PHE A 174 -28.45 1.60 -2.59
N THR A 175 -29.00 0.52 -3.13
CA THR A 175 -28.29 -0.73 -3.36
C THR A 175 -28.75 -1.32 -4.70
N GLN A 176 -27.80 -1.75 -5.53
CA GLN A 176 -28.12 -2.43 -6.78
C GLN A 176 -27.05 -3.46 -7.14
N LYS A 177 -27.50 -4.65 -7.54
CA LYS A 177 -26.69 -5.65 -8.25
C LYS A 177 -26.99 -5.56 -9.73
N SER A 178 -25.96 -5.33 -10.54
CA SER A 178 -26.03 -5.18 -11.99
C SER A 178 -24.85 -5.88 -12.67
N GLN A 179 -24.80 -5.80 -14.00
CA GLN A 179 -23.68 -6.29 -14.79
C GLN A 179 -23.21 -5.17 -15.72
N THR A 180 -21.89 -5.01 -15.87
CA THR A 180 -21.33 -4.07 -16.87
C THR A 180 -21.55 -4.57 -18.29
N ASP A 181 -21.50 -3.66 -19.26
CA ASP A 181 -21.51 -4.03 -20.66
C ASP A 181 -20.22 -4.75 -21.08
N THR A 182 -20.16 -5.17 -22.35
CA THR A 182 -18.99 -5.85 -22.92
C THR A 182 -17.72 -4.98 -22.95
N SER A 183 -17.86 -3.67 -22.76
CA SER A 183 -16.76 -2.70 -22.68
C SER A 183 -16.42 -2.30 -21.23
N GLY A 184 -17.10 -2.88 -20.23
CA GLY A 184 -16.86 -2.62 -18.82
C GLY A 184 -17.59 -1.41 -18.26
N ASN A 185 -18.57 -0.82 -18.96
CA ASN A 185 -19.29 0.36 -18.49
C ASN A 185 -20.65 0.00 -17.88
N LEU A 186 -21.06 0.77 -16.88
CA LEU A 186 -22.38 0.69 -16.26
C LEU A 186 -22.80 2.06 -15.73
N ASP A 187 -23.94 2.55 -16.23
CA ASP A 187 -24.56 3.78 -15.75
C ASP A 187 -25.83 3.43 -14.95
N LEU A 188 -25.92 3.95 -13.73
CA LEU A 188 -27.07 3.78 -12.85
C LEU A 188 -27.61 5.15 -12.45
N SER A 189 -28.92 5.23 -12.23
CA SER A 189 -29.57 6.40 -11.67
C SER A 189 -30.50 5.99 -10.56
N PHE A 190 -30.55 6.77 -9.49
CA PHE A 190 -31.43 6.51 -8.36
C PHE A 190 -32.13 7.79 -7.89
N PRO A 191 -33.40 7.71 -7.47
CA PRO A 191 -34.08 8.85 -6.88
C PRO A 191 -33.42 9.17 -5.54
N THR A 192 -33.08 10.44 -5.28
CA THR A 192 -32.54 10.86 -3.99
C THR A 192 -33.59 10.82 -2.87
N GLY A 193 -34.88 10.74 -3.23
CA GLY A 193 -35.99 10.61 -2.29
C GLY A 193 -36.30 11.86 -1.46
N VAL A 194 -35.52 12.93 -1.62
CA VAL A 194 -35.66 14.19 -0.87
C VAL A 194 -35.53 15.40 -1.78
N ALA A 195 -36.29 16.45 -1.45
CA ALA A 195 -36.22 17.72 -2.16
C ALA A 195 -34.95 18.51 -1.84
N VAL A 196 -34.31 18.26 -0.69
CA VAL A 196 -33.02 18.82 -0.27
C VAL A 196 -32.19 17.70 0.33
N LEU A 197 -30.96 17.51 -0.16
CA LEU A 197 -30.02 16.53 0.39
C LEU A 197 -29.53 17.04 1.76
N PRO A 198 -29.61 16.23 2.83
CA PRO A 198 -28.97 16.55 4.09
C PRO A 198 -27.47 16.84 3.92
N ASP A 199 -26.97 17.82 4.68
CA ASP A 199 -25.54 18.05 4.83
C ASP A 199 -24.89 16.78 5.43
N GLY A 200 -23.70 16.46 4.93
CA GLY A 200 -22.89 15.32 5.33
C GLY A 200 -22.12 14.69 4.18
N ASP A 201 -21.39 13.63 4.52
CA ASP A 201 -20.71 12.78 3.56
C ASP A 201 -21.64 11.73 2.98
N TYR A 202 -21.68 11.65 1.65
CA TYR A 202 -22.27 10.55 0.91
C TYR A 202 -21.15 9.69 0.35
N THR A 203 -21.22 8.38 0.52
CA THR A 203 -20.18 7.46 0.04
C THR A 203 -20.81 6.44 -0.89
N LEU A 204 -20.36 6.44 -2.14
CA LEU A 204 -20.57 5.34 -3.06
C LEU A 204 -19.53 4.26 -2.78
N VAL A 205 -19.94 3.01 -2.65
CA VAL A 205 -19.07 1.84 -2.61
C VAL A 205 -19.46 0.90 -3.73
N VAL A 206 -18.48 0.45 -4.50
CA VAL A 206 -18.66 -0.44 -5.63
C VAL A 206 -17.78 -1.67 -5.44
N PHE A 207 -18.41 -2.84 -5.46
CA PHE A 207 -17.73 -4.13 -5.59
C PHE A 207 -17.94 -4.62 -7.01
N ALA A 208 -16.87 -5.04 -7.69
CA ALA A 208 -16.94 -5.69 -8.99
C ALA A 208 -16.37 -7.10 -8.89
N GLN A 209 -16.97 -8.04 -9.62
CA GLN A 209 -16.47 -9.41 -9.77
C GLN A 209 -16.33 -9.74 -11.25
N SER A 210 -15.14 -10.17 -11.64
CA SER A 210 -14.85 -10.69 -12.99
C SER A 210 -15.53 -12.04 -13.24
N GLN A 211 -15.63 -12.44 -14.51
CA GLN A 211 -16.18 -13.75 -14.91
C GLN A 211 -15.44 -14.95 -14.30
N ILE A 212 -14.17 -14.76 -13.91
CA ILE A 212 -13.34 -15.78 -13.25
C ILE A 212 -13.34 -15.67 -11.71
N GLY A 213 -14.21 -14.84 -11.14
CA GLY A 213 -14.46 -14.76 -9.70
C GLY A 213 -13.51 -13.85 -8.91
N ILE A 214 -12.60 -13.12 -9.56
CA ILE A 214 -11.74 -12.12 -8.89
C ILE A 214 -12.56 -10.89 -8.53
N TYR A 215 -12.31 -10.31 -7.35
CA TYR A 215 -12.97 -9.11 -6.85
C TYR A 215 -12.10 -7.85 -6.98
N ALA A 216 -12.74 -6.72 -7.26
CA ALA A 216 -12.18 -5.38 -7.14
C ALA A 216 -13.15 -4.50 -6.36
N VAL A 217 -12.62 -3.47 -5.70
CA VAL A 217 -13.42 -2.56 -4.87
C VAL A 217 -12.99 -1.13 -5.16
N ASP A 218 -13.98 -0.24 -5.27
CA ASP A 218 -13.77 1.20 -5.34
C ASP A 218 -14.77 1.93 -4.44
N TYR A 219 -14.44 3.16 -4.06
CA TYR A 219 -15.37 4.06 -3.38
C TYR A 219 -15.16 5.50 -3.85
N GLU A 220 -16.22 6.30 -3.74
CA GLU A 220 -16.21 7.73 -4.04
C GLU A 220 -17.01 8.47 -2.97
N GLU A 221 -16.52 9.65 -2.55
CA GLU A 221 -17.14 10.46 -1.52
C GLU A 221 -17.61 11.79 -2.10
N VAL A 222 -18.85 12.18 -1.77
CA VAL A 222 -19.44 13.46 -2.14
C VAL A 222 -19.85 14.17 -0.86
N VAL A 223 -19.21 15.30 -0.61
CA VAL A 223 -19.39 16.13 0.59
C VAL A 223 -20.41 17.23 0.30
N ILE A 224 -21.41 17.36 1.18
CA ILE A 224 -22.35 18.49 1.18
C ILE A 224 -22.29 19.16 2.56
N GLY A 225 -21.99 20.45 2.63
CA GLY A 225 -21.93 21.18 3.91
C GLY A 225 -20.52 21.36 4.46
N THR A 226 -20.38 21.37 5.79
CA THR A 226 -19.11 21.70 6.46
C THR A 226 -18.42 20.46 7.04
N GLU A 227 -17.27 20.09 6.46
CA GLU A 227 -16.37 19.11 7.03
C GLU A 227 -15.61 19.68 8.23
N SER A 228 -15.33 18.80 9.19
CA SER A 228 -14.45 19.07 10.32
C SER A 228 -13.37 18.01 10.38
N ASN A 229 -12.17 18.39 10.80
CA ASN A 229 -11.08 17.42 11.00
C ASN A 229 -11.01 17.01 12.47
N PHE A 230 -11.62 15.89 12.81
CA PHE A 230 -11.54 15.25 14.13
C PHE A 230 -10.36 14.28 14.23
N GLY A 231 -9.49 14.20 13.22
CA GLY A 231 -8.42 13.21 13.19
C GLY A 231 -8.95 11.77 13.25
N LEU A 232 -10.12 11.51 12.65
CA LEU A 232 -10.77 10.19 12.66
C LEU A 232 -9.86 9.14 11.99
N GLN A 233 -9.41 8.17 12.80
CA GLN A 233 -8.61 7.03 12.35
C GLN A 233 -9.37 5.74 12.63
N LEU A 234 -9.22 4.76 11.76
CA LEU A 234 -9.91 3.47 11.91
C LEU A 234 -9.01 2.30 11.53
N ILE A 235 -9.23 1.15 12.15
CA ILE A 235 -8.66 -0.14 11.74
C ILE A 235 -9.77 -1.20 11.79
N VAL A 236 -9.76 -2.08 10.81
CA VAL A 236 -10.67 -3.23 10.74
C VAL A 236 -9.83 -4.49 10.93
N GLN A 237 -10.17 -5.28 11.94
CA GLN A 237 -9.53 -6.57 12.19
C GLN A 237 -10.59 -7.64 12.45
N GLU A 238 -10.36 -8.85 11.96
CA GLU A 238 -11.18 -9.99 12.32
C GLU A 238 -11.12 -10.28 13.80
N ASN A 239 -12.25 -10.71 14.35
CA ASN A 239 -12.30 -11.13 15.72
C ASN A 239 -11.70 -12.55 15.85
N ILE A 240 -10.60 -12.67 16.60
CA ILE A 240 -9.90 -13.95 16.88
C ILE A 240 -10.85 -15.01 17.44
N SER A 241 -11.89 -14.60 18.16
CA SER A 241 -12.80 -15.48 18.88
C SER A 241 -14.09 -15.80 18.12
N ASN A 242 -14.39 -15.11 17.01
CA ASN A 242 -15.63 -15.31 16.27
C ASN A 242 -15.47 -15.06 14.76
N ASN A 243 -15.50 -16.14 13.99
CA ASN A 243 -15.43 -16.07 12.53
C ASN A 243 -16.63 -15.29 11.97
N GLY A 244 -16.38 -14.34 11.09
CA GLY A 244 -17.42 -13.52 10.47
C GLY A 244 -17.83 -12.29 11.27
N LEU A 245 -17.11 -11.95 12.35
CA LEU A 245 -17.17 -10.63 12.99
C LEU A 245 -15.83 -9.90 12.82
N ALA A 246 -15.90 -8.59 12.66
CA ALA A 246 -14.76 -7.70 12.73
C ALA A 246 -14.90 -6.73 13.91
N ASN A 247 -13.77 -6.51 14.58
CA ASN A 247 -13.59 -5.42 15.51
C ASN A 247 -13.16 -4.19 14.68
N ILE A 248 -14.07 -3.23 14.54
CA ILE A 248 -13.79 -1.95 13.89
C ILE A 248 -13.44 -0.97 14.99
N GLN A 249 -12.15 -0.73 15.17
CA GLN A 249 -11.67 0.19 16.18
C GLN A 249 -11.43 1.54 15.56
N THR A 250 -11.77 2.59 16.30
CA THR A 250 -11.65 3.96 15.82
C THR A 250 -11.18 4.88 16.93
N SER A 251 -10.43 5.91 16.55
CA SER A 251 -10.04 6.99 17.45
C SER A 251 -10.29 8.34 16.81
N PHE A 252 -10.52 9.35 17.64
CA PHE A 252 -10.73 10.72 17.20
C PHE A 252 -10.30 11.71 18.29
N VAL A 253 -10.25 12.99 17.93
CA VAL A 253 -9.90 14.11 18.79
C VAL A 253 -11.12 15.02 18.97
N GLY A 254 -11.39 15.40 20.22
CA GLY A 254 -12.46 16.33 20.57
C GLY A 254 -13.73 15.65 21.08
N SER A 255 -14.86 16.35 20.98
CA SER A 255 -16.17 15.87 21.41
C SER A 255 -17.09 15.69 20.22
N LEU A 256 -17.62 14.47 20.06
CA LEU A 256 -18.59 14.13 19.04
C LEU A 256 -19.99 14.00 19.64
N THR A 257 -21.01 14.27 18.85
CA THR A 257 -22.41 14.01 19.20
C THR A 257 -22.77 12.55 18.96
N SER A 258 -22.26 11.98 17.85
CA SER A 258 -22.47 10.59 17.48
C SER A 258 -21.27 10.04 16.72
N LEU A 259 -21.10 8.73 16.82
CA LEU A 259 -20.19 7.96 15.99
C LEU A 259 -20.94 6.74 15.48
N SER A 260 -20.94 6.53 14.18
CA SER A 260 -21.60 5.40 13.55
C SER A 260 -20.63 4.63 12.67
N ALA A 261 -20.80 3.32 12.61
CA ALA A 261 -20.05 2.45 11.73
C ALA A 261 -21.02 1.63 10.89
N ILE A 262 -20.69 1.43 9.62
CA ILE A 262 -21.39 0.51 8.71
C ILE A 262 -20.37 -0.33 7.96
N VAL A 263 -20.63 -1.62 7.85
CA VAL A 263 -19.91 -2.54 6.96
C VAL A 263 -20.79 -2.83 5.77
N LEU A 264 -20.19 -2.81 4.57
CA LEU A 264 -20.79 -3.22 3.31
C LEU A 264 -20.00 -4.40 2.72
N TYR A 265 -20.70 -5.37 2.13
CA TYR A 265 -20.09 -6.50 1.43
C TYR A 265 -21.01 -6.99 0.31
N PRO A 266 -20.45 -7.58 -0.77
CA PRO A 266 -21.24 -8.15 -1.84
C PRO A 266 -22.06 -9.33 -1.31
N TYR A 267 -23.34 -9.39 -1.68
CA TYR A 267 -24.24 -10.47 -1.29
C TYR A 267 -23.75 -11.80 -1.87
N THR A 268 -23.31 -12.72 -1.02
CA THR A 268 -23.00 -14.10 -1.40
C THR A 268 -24.30 -14.92 -1.46
N GLU A 269 -24.34 -15.95 -2.30
CA GLU A 269 -25.55 -16.74 -2.54
C GLU A 269 -26.10 -17.35 -1.23
N GLY A 270 -27.31 -16.95 -0.80
CA GLY A 270 -27.85 -17.42 0.49
C GLY A 270 -29.09 -16.71 1.06
N ASN A 271 -29.92 -16.05 0.24
CA ASN A 271 -31.15 -15.35 0.70
C ASN A 271 -30.97 -14.20 1.72
N GLU A 272 -29.75 -13.76 2.03
CA GLU A 272 -29.56 -12.58 2.88
C GLU A 272 -29.98 -11.31 2.12
N GLN A 273 -31.05 -10.66 2.59
CA GLN A 273 -31.63 -9.49 1.94
C GLN A 273 -30.77 -8.22 2.07
N TYR A 274 -29.74 -8.18 2.92
CA TYR A 274 -28.91 -6.98 3.13
C TYR A 274 -27.43 -7.33 3.38
N GLY A 275 -26.55 -6.94 2.46
CA GLY A 275 -25.09 -7.09 2.52
C GLY A 275 -24.44 -5.97 3.33
N ASN A 276 -25.09 -5.57 4.42
CA ASN A 276 -24.59 -4.52 5.28
C ASN A 276 -25.03 -4.70 6.73
N GLU A 277 -24.23 -4.19 7.66
CA GLU A 277 -24.57 -4.09 9.08
C GLU A 277 -24.06 -2.77 9.64
N SER A 278 -24.82 -2.13 10.52
CA SER A 278 -24.48 -0.82 11.08
C SER A 278 -24.77 -0.73 12.55
N SER A 279 -23.98 0.08 13.26
CA SER A 279 -24.18 0.42 14.67
C SER A 279 -23.87 1.89 14.91
N ILE A 280 -24.47 2.46 15.95
CA ILE A 280 -24.31 3.86 16.34
C ILE A 280 -24.11 3.97 17.85
N ILE A 281 -23.16 4.83 18.24
CA ILE A 281 -22.88 5.21 19.61
C ILE A 281 -23.24 6.68 19.78
N SER A 282 -24.19 6.95 20.68
CA SER A 282 -24.51 8.30 21.13
C SER A 282 -23.51 8.71 22.22
N SER A 283 -22.89 9.88 22.08
CA SER A 283 -21.86 10.38 23.02
C SER A 283 -20.63 9.46 23.14
N PRO A 284 -19.89 9.24 22.05
CA PRO A 284 -18.71 8.37 22.04
C PRO A 284 -17.57 8.93 22.89
N SER A 285 -16.79 8.02 23.46
CA SER A 285 -15.46 8.30 24.03
C SER A 285 -14.40 8.35 22.92
N THR A 286 -13.21 8.90 23.22
CA THR A 286 -12.15 9.16 22.22
C THR A 286 -11.66 7.93 21.45
N THR A 287 -11.92 6.73 21.98
CA THR A 287 -11.61 5.46 21.34
C THR A 287 -12.82 4.55 21.47
N GLU A 288 -13.32 4.05 20.35
CA GLU A 288 -14.49 3.16 20.33
C GLU A 288 -14.17 1.88 19.55
N THR A 289 -14.97 0.84 19.80
CA THR A 289 -14.92 -0.41 19.03
C THR A 289 -16.34 -0.82 18.66
N PHE A 290 -16.55 -1.13 17.39
CA PHE A 290 -17.79 -1.71 16.88
C PHE A 290 -17.53 -3.17 16.50
N ASP A 291 -18.38 -4.06 16.99
CA ASP A 291 -18.37 -5.47 16.59
C ASP A 291 -19.45 -5.66 15.52
N LEU A 292 -19.04 -5.66 14.24
CA LEU A 292 -19.94 -5.79 13.09
C LEU A 292 -19.60 -7.04 12.27
N ARG A 293 -20.60 -7.66 11.64
CA ARG A 293 -20.38 -8.81 10.76
C ARG A 293 -19.64 -8.40 9.52
N ILE A 294 -18.75 -9.29 9.13
CA ILE A 294 -18.03 -9.26 7.86
C ILE A 294 -18.16 -10.63 7.20
N PRO A 295 -18.07 -10.72 5.88
CA PRO A 295 -18.08 -12.02 5.22
C PRO A 295 -16.83 -12.81 5.65
N THR A 296 -16.96 -14.11 5.94
CA THR A 296 -15.84 -14.95 6.38
C THR A 296 -14.74 -15.06 5.33
N ASN A 297 -15.11 -14.96 4.05
CA ASN A 297 -14.21 -14.91 2.91
C ASN A 297 -14.58 -13.72 2.02
N GLY A 298 -13.62 -13.23 1.24
CA GLY A 298 -13.84 -12.12 0.33
C GLY A 298 -13.46 -10.77 0.94
N THR A 299 -14.13 -9.72 0.46
CA THR A 299 -13.83 -8.33 0.79
C THR A 299 -15.07 -7.62 1.33
N CYS A 300 -14.84 -6.65 2.21
CA CYS A 300 -15.83 -5.73 2.71
C CYS A 300 -15.25 -4.31 2.79
N VAL A 301 -16.14 -3.33 2.93
CA VAL A 301 -15.80 -1.93 3.17
C VAL A 301 -16.48 -1.48 4.45
N SER A 302 -15.68 -0.99 5.39
CA SER A 302 -16.15 -0.37 6.63
C SER A 302 -16.08 1.14 6.49
N ILE A 303 -17.16 1.81 6.86
CA ILE A 303 -17.28 3.26 6.88
C ILE A 303 -17.59 3.68 8.30
N VAL A 304 -16.81 4.61 8.84
CA VAL A 304 -17.06 5.25 10.13
C VAL A 304 -17.39 6.72 9.89
N THR A 305 -18.50 7.18 10.45
CA THR A 305 -18.94 8.58 10.38
C THR A 305 -18.96 9.17 11.78
N ALA A 306 -18.21 10.24 11.97
CA ALA A 306 -18.16 11.05 13.19
C ALA A 306 -18.94 12.35 12.97
N ASP A 307 -19.91 12.62 13.83
CA ASP A 307 -20.70 13.85 13.78
C ASP A 307 -20.47 14.69 15.04
N SER A 308 -20.51 16.02 14.86
CA SER A 308 -20.52 16.98 15.95
C SER A 308 -21.37 18.20 15.58
N LEU A 309 -21.56 19.11 16.54
CA LEU A 309 -22.19 20.41 16.27
C LEU A 309 -21.37 21.31 15.34
N LEU A 310 -20.08 21.02 15.13
CA LEU A 310 -19.16 21.82 14.31
C LEU A 310 -19.06 21.33 12.87
N GLY A 311 -19.58 20.13 12.58
CA GLY A 311 -19.44 19.45 11.30
C GLY A 311 -19.29 17.94 11.48
N PHE A 312 -18.97 17.27 10.38
CA PHE A 312 -18.84 15.83 10.29
C PHE A 312 -17.47 15.44 9.71
N GLN A 313 -17.08 14.18 9.91
CA GLN A 313 -15.94 13.55 9.25
C GLN A 313 -16.26 12.08 8.97
N ARG A 314 -15.96 11.62 7.76
CA ARG A 314 -16.01 10.20 7.42
C ARG A 314 -14.62 9.61 7.20
N SER A 315 -14.50 8.32 7.47
CA SER A 315 -13.32 7.54 7.15
C SER A 315 -13.75 6.17 6.62
N VAL A 316 -13.11 5.74 5.54
CA VAL A 316 -13.45 4.52 4.77
C VAL A 316 -12.26 3.57 4.78
N PHE A 317 -12.54 2.28 4.98
CA PHE A 317 -11.52 1.24 5.01
C PHE A 317 -11.96 -0.01 4.27
N VAL A 318 -11.12 -0.47 3.35
CA VAL A 318 -11.34 -1.73 2.62
C VAL A 318 -10.61 -2.85 3.36
N TYR A 319 -11.28 -3.98 3.56
CA TYR A 319 -10.73 -5.17 4.17
C TYR A 319 -10.95 -6.39 3.25
N PRO A 320 -9.91 -7.15 2.87
CA PRO A 320 -8.50 -6.90 3.16
C PRO A 320 -8.01 -5.62 2.48
N SER A 321 -7.06 -4.92 3.09
CA SER A 321 -6.63 -3.62 2.57
C SER A 321 -5.92 -3.75 1.24
N GLN A 322 -6.41 -3.00 0.24
CA GLN A 322 -5.64 -2.72 -0.96
C GLN A 322 -4.54 -1.72 -0.61
N LEU A 323 -3.32 -1.96 -1.08
CA LEU A 323 -2.18 -1.06 -0.85
C LEU A 323 -1.82 -0.43 -2.19
N SER A 324 -2.51 0.65 -2.53
CA SER A 324 -2.33 1.41 -3.76
C SER A 324 -2.35 2.91 -3.46
N GLU A 325 -2.07 3.76 -4.46
CA GLU A 325 -2.07 5.21 -4.27
C GLU A 325 -3.40 5.73 -3.70
N LYS A 326 -4.53 5.17 -4.15
CA LYS A 326 -5.87 5.55 -3.67
C LYS A 326 -6.11 5.12 -2.22
N PHE A 327 -5.73 3.89 -1.85
CA PHE A 327 -6.03 3.29 -0.53
C PHE A 327 -4.93 3.47 0.52
N GLY A 328 -3.79 4.03 0.12
CA GLY A 328 -2.59 4.13 0.92
C GLY A 328 -1.63 2.97 0.64
N THR A 329 -0.46 3.27 0.10
CA THR A 329 0.68 2.35 0.06
C THR A 329 1.48 2.50 1.35
N ILE A 330 2.19 1.45 1.76
CA ILE A 330 3.04 1.48 2.96
C ILE A 330 4.00 2.68 2.96
N TYR A 331 4.38 3.24 1.80
CA TYR A 331 5.11 4.51 1.70
C TYR A 331 4.69 5.40 0.52
N GLY A 332 4.70 6.71 0.79
CA GLY A 332 4.90 7.80 -0.16
C GLY A 332 5.83 8.86 0.47
N ALA A 333 6.91 9.20 -0.26
CA ALA A 333 7.56 10.52 -0.29
C ALA A 333 8.53 10.62 -1.48
N ASP A 334 9.19 9.53 -1.89
CA ASP A 334 10.05 9.53 -3.06
C ASP A 334 9.47 8.55 -4.09
N LEU A 335 9.19 9.06 -5.29
CA LEU A 335 9.21 8.25 -6.51
C LEU A 335 10.35 7.23 -6.39
N LEU A 336 10.11 5.99 -6.84
CA LEU A 336 11.17 4.98 -7.00
C LEU A 336 12.46 5.71 -7.39
N PRO A 337 13.52 5.66 -6.55
CA PRO A 337 14.59 6.63 -6.63
C PRO A 337 15.15 6.66 -8.06
N GLU A 338 14.99 7.79 -8.76
CA GLU A 338 15.21 7.89 -10.22
C GLU A 338 16.63 7.48 -10.65
N ASN A 339 17.58 7.49 -9.70
CA ASN A 339 19.00 7.21 -9.90
C ASN A 339 19.53 6.02 -9.08
N LYS A 340 18.67 5.11 -8.62
CA LYS A 340 19.11 3.91 -7.88
C LYS A 340 18.70 2.63 -8.60
N GLN A 341 19.48 1.57 -8.39
CA GLN A 341 19.09 0.23 -8.81
C GLN A 341 17.85 -0.21 -8.01
N VAL A 342 16.73 -0.40 -8.68
CA VAL A 342 15.49 -0.91 -8.09
C VAL A 342 15.29 -2.35 -8.56
N VAL A 343 15.12 -3.27 -7.60
CA VAL A 343 14.66 -4.63 -7.88
C VAL A 343 13.15 -4.67 -7.67
N LYS A 344 12.42 -5.08 -8.71
CA LYS A 344 10.98 -5.26 -8.69
C LYS A 344 10.65 -6.74 -8.61
N ILE A 345 9.89 -7.13 -7.59
CA ILE A 345 9.45 -8.51 -7.35
C ILE A 345 7.93 -8.54 -7.43
N GLU A 346 7.38 -9.30 -8.38
CA GLU A 346 5.94 -9.45 -8.56
C GLU A 346 5.50 -10.86 -8.16
N LYS A 347 4.44 -10.97 -7.37
CA LYS A 347 3.81 -12.24 -6.98
C LYS A 347 2.30 -12.13 -7.03
N ILE A 348 1.64 -13.23 -7.38
CA ILE A 348 0.20 -13.39 -7.15
C ILE A 348 0.02 -13.99 -5.77
N VAL A 349 -0.78 -13.34 -4.94
CA VAL A 349 -1.01 -13.73 -3.55
C VAL A 349 -2.50 -13.83 -3.27
N LEU A 350 -2.86 -14.70 -2.32
CA LEU A 350 -4.22 -14.87 -1.85
C LEU A 350 -4.37 -14.20 -0.49
N VAL A 351 -5.42 -13.40 -0.31
CA VAL A 351 -5.80 -12.79 0.97
C VAL A 351 -7.31 -12.92 1.11
N ARG A 352 -7.80 -13.69 2.09
CA ARG A 352 -9.24 -14.00 2.26
C ARG A 352 -9.93 -14.47 0.98
N GLU A 353 -9.32 -15.41 0.26
CA GLU A 353 -9.82 -15.89 -1.04
C GLU A 353 -9.87 -14.83 -2.17
N CYS A 354 -9.41 -13.60 -1.92
CA CYS A 354 -9.22 -12.59 -2.95
C CYS A 354 -7.80 -12.68 -3.51
N LEU A 355 -7.71 -12.65 -4.84
CA LEU A 355 -6.44 -12.66 -5.55
C LEU A 355 -5.93 -11.24 -5.75
N PHE A 356 -4.68 -11.01 -5.36
CA PHE A 356 -3.99 -9.73 -5.52
C PHE A 356 -2.67 -9.90 -6.26
N LYS A 357 -2.28 -8.86 -6.98
CA LYS A 357 -0.91 -8.67 -7.45
C LYS A 357 -0.13 -7.93 -6.37
N ALA A 358 0.78 -8.63 -5.71
CA ALA A 358 1.75 -8.03 -4.82
C ALA A 358 2.99 -7.58 -5.62
N VAL A 359 3.34 -6.30 -5.51
CA VAL A 359 4.54 -5.73 -6.12
C VAL A 359 5.43 -5.16 -5.03
N LEU A 360 6.58 -5.80 -4.81
CA LEU A 360 7.60 -5.36 -3.86
C LEU A 360 8.75 -4.72 -4.64
N TYR A 361 8.97 -3.43 -4.40
CA TYR A 361 10.14 -2.70 -4.86
C TYR A 361 11.18 -2.67 -3.74
N VAL A 362 12.44 -2.94 -4.06
CA VAL A 362 13.57 -2.88 -3.12
C VAL A 362 14.72 -2.11 -3.76
N TRP A 363 15.31 -1.17 -3.03
CA TRP A 363 16.45 -0.37 -3.50
C TRP A 363 17.52 -0.22 -2.42
N PRO A 364 18.80 -0.02 -2.77
CA PRO A 364 19.85 0.22 -1.79
C PRO A 364 19.68 1.59 -1.13
N GLN A 365 19.91 1.66 0.18
CA GLN A 365 19.94 2.90 0.94
C GLN A 365 21.34 3.07 1.53
N TYR A 366 22.15 3.88 0.86
CA TYR A 366 23.43 4.32 1.40
C TYR A 366 23.17 5.32 2.52
N LEU A 367 23.78 5.10 3.68
CA LEU A 367 23.80 6.07 4.78
C LEU A 367 24.47 7.35 4.25
N SER A 368 23.73 8.45 4.23
CA SER A 368 24.25 9.79 3.95
C SER A 368 25.06 10.31 5.13
#